data_AF-A0A1F8V0I7-F1
#
_entry.id   AF-A0A1F8V0I7-F1
#
_cell.length_a   1.000
_cell.length_b   1.000
_cell.length_c   1.000
_cell.angle_alpha   90.00
_cell.angle_beta   90.00
_cell.angle_gamma   90.00
#
_symmetry.space_group_name_H-M   'P 1'
#
loop_
_entity.id
_entity.type
_entity.pdbx_description
1 polymer ?
#
loop_
_entity_poly.entity_id
_entity_poly.type
_entity_poly.pdbx_seq_one_letter_code
_entity_poly.pdbx_strand_id
1 'polypeptide(L)'
;MDSDNDGEVDLTDEDYNGDGIDDQTGLPNNDYDGIDEDPYTKGNAGSTKGDNTQGQGNSNSNSQSSYQMKSSSSSYTTSTVYHYSGKSQPRGARARQDFNVTSQSDLVGPETSSHPKGASTVLDPETSGLNGHYYTLLAGTQLVDGLGILQDGQNHCTIYPTTQMTVLMFNTLFRTLPWIGGN
;
A
#
# COMPACT_ATOMS: atom_id res chain seq x y z
N MET A 1 29.06 -60.69 -0.74
CA MET A 1 27.94 -60.73 0.21
C MET A 1 27.91 -59.34 0.82
N ASP A 2 27.12 -58.39 0.35
CA ASP A 2 25.92 -58.50 -0.49
C ASP A 2 25.82 -57.33 -1.47
N SER A 3 25.24 -57.66 -2.63
CA SER A 3 24.81 -56.79 -3.71
C SER A 3 23.28 -56.62 -3.64
N ASP A 4 22.78 -55.64 -4.41
CA ASP A 4 21.40 -55.41 -4.89
C ASP A 4 20.67 -54.24 -4.17
N ASN A 5 20.52 -53.05 -4.80
CA ASN A 5 19.53 -52.63 -5.82
C ASN A 5 18.13 -52.48 -5.17
N ASP A 6 17.30 -51.44 -5.32
CA ASP A 6 16.90 -50.58 -6.43
C ASP A 6 16.07 -49.37 -5.92
N GLY A 7 15.99 -48.28 -6.70
CA GLY A 7 15.01 -47.20 -6.47
C GLY A 7 15.43 -45.83 -7.00
N GLU A 8 15.42 -45.65 -8.32
CA GLU A 8 15.37 -44.33 -8.95
C GLU A 8 14.15 -43.55 -8.45
N VAL A 9 14.34 -42.27 -8.16
CA VAL A 9 13.31 -41.24 -8.32
C VAL A 9 13.85 -40.17 -9.25
N ASP A 10 13.44 -40.30 -10.50
CA ASP A 10 13.34 -39.23 -11.48
C ASP A 10 12.37 -38.17 -10.94
N LEU A 11 12.86 -36.95 -10.73
CA LEU A 11 12.02 -35.75 -10.68
C LEU A 11 12.58 -34.78 -11.71
N THR A 12 11.84 -34.74 -12.79
CA THR A 12 11.96 -33.90 -13.98
C THR A 12 12.07 -32.41 -13.66
N ASP A 13 12.74 -31.70 -14.57
CA ASP A 13 12.76 -30.24 -14.75
C ASP A 13 11.41 -29.57 -14.40
N GLU A 14 11.48 -28.42 -13.71
CA GLU A 14 10.65 -27.24 -13.99
C GLU A 14 11.19 -26.01 -13.21
N ASP A 15 11.98 -25.22 -13.92
CA ASP A 15 11.90 -23.76 -14.04
C ASP A 15 11.47 -22.90 -12.84
N TYR A 16 12.38 -22.09 -12.31
CA TYR A 16 12.13 -20.64 -12.34
C TYR A 16 13.44 -19.82 -12.39
N ASN A 17 13.53 -19.05 -13.47
CA ASN A 17 14.66 -18.25 -13.89
C ASN A 17 14.62 -16.85 -13.25
N GLY A 18 15.79 -16.39 -12.79
CA GLY A 18 16.27 -15.04 -13.02
C GLY A 18 15.59 -13.91 -12.26
N ASP A 19 16.33 -13.39 -11.28
CA ASP A 19 16.21 -12.00 -10.82
C ASP A 19 16.54 -11.05 -11.98
N GLY A 20 15.57 -10.85 -12.87
CA GLY A 20 15.65 -9.89 -13.97
C GLY A 20 15.39 -8.48 -13.44
N ILE A 21 16.42 -7.64 -13.42
CA ILE A 21 16.21 -6.20 -13.49
C ILE A 21 15.64 -5.92 -14.90
N ASP A 22 14.53 -5.21 -14.99
CA ASP A 22 14.06 -4.68 -16.28
C ASP A 22 15.11 -3.68 -16.81
N ASP A 23 15.83 -4.11 -17.83
CA ASP A 23 16.89 -3.38 -18.51
C ASP A 23 16.39 -2.18 -19.33
N GLN A 24 15.07 -1.95 -19.37
CA GLN A 24 14.47 -0.72 -19.93
C GLN A 24 14.10 0.32 -18.87
N THR A 25 13.92 -0.04 -17.59
CA THR A 25 13.47 0.90 -16.53
C THR A 25 14.38 0.98 -15.30
N GLY A 26 15.28 0.02 -15.09
CA GLY A 26 16.16 -0.03 -13.91
C GLY A 26 15.42 -0.25 -12.60
N LEU A 27 14.18 -0.74 -12.64
CA LEU A 27 13.36 -1.05 -11.48
C LEU A 27 13.31 -2.57 -11.25
N PRO A 28 13.18 -3.04 -9.99
CA PRO A 28 13.02 -4.47 -9.71
C PRO A 28 11.68 -4.96 -10.25
N ASN A 29 11.70 -6.11 -10.95
CA ASN A 29 10.50 -6.81 -11.39
C ASN A 29 9.66 -7.18 -10.19
N ASN A 30 8.46 -6.64 -10.15
CA ASN A 30 7.51 -6.85 -9.07
C ASN A 30 6.60 -8.01 -9.44
N ASP A 31 7.18 -9.18 -9.68
CA ASP A 31 6.47 -10.45 -9.78
C ASP A 31 6.23 -10.94 -8.34
N TYR A 32 5.21 -10.37 -7.71
CA TYR A 32 4.70 -10.91 -6.45
C TYR A 32 3.76 -12.05 -6.80
N ASP A 33 4.35 -13.23 -6.98
CA ASP A 33 3.63 -14.48 -7.14
C ASP A 33 2.84 -14.78 -5.86
N GLY A 34 1.59 -15.17 -6.05
CA GLY A 34 0.61 -15.32 -4.99
C GLY A 34 0.95 -16.48 -4.05
N ILE A 35 1.17 -16.15 -2.78
CA ILE A 35 0.78 -17.02 -1.67
C ILE A 35 -0.07 -16.19 -0.72
N ASP A 36 -1.36 -16.27 -1.06
CA ASP A 36 -2.53 -15.87 -0.29
C ASP A 36 -2.55 -16.70 1.01
N GLU A 37 -2.49 -16.03 2.16
CA GLU A 37 -3.17 -16.36 3.43
C GLU A 37 -2.98 -15.17 4.39
N ASP A 38 -3.93 -14.23 4.38
CA ASP A 38 -4.08 -13.19 5.40
C ASP A 38 -5.36 -13.48 6.23
N PRO A 39 -5.29 -13.60 7.57
CA PRO A 39 -6.38 -14.04 8.46
C PRO A 39 -7.63 -13.13 8.53
N TYR A 40 -7.74 -12.06 7.74
CA TYR A 40 -8.85 -11.10 7.84
C TYR A 40 -10.09 -11.37 6.97
N THR A 41 -10.19 -12.48 6.25
CA THR A 41 -11.36 -12.78 5.41
C THR A 41 -12.32 -13.78 6.06
N LYS A 42 -13.28 -13.28 6.86
CA LYS A 42 -14.59 -13.93 6.98
C LYS A 42 -15.59 -13.19 6.10
N GLY A 43 -15.99 -13.87 5.03
CA GLY A 43 -16.69 -13.29 3.90
C GLY A 43 -18.13 -12.85 4.17
N ASN A 44 -18.63 -12.04 3.24
CA ASN A 44 -20.02 -12.13 2.83
C ASN A 44 -20.15 -11.77 1.35
N ALA A 45 -20.66 -12.72 0.56
CA ALA A 45 -20.93 -12.60 -0.86
C ALA A 45 -22.28 -11.90 -1.09
N GLY A 46 -22.36 -11.05 -2.12
CA GLY A 46 -23.62 -10.38 -2.48
C GLY A 46 -23.56 -9.52 -3.76
N SER A 47 -23.59 -10.19 -4.91
CA SER A 47 -24.28 -9.90 -6.18
C SER A 47 -24.38 -8.47 -6.81
N THR A 48 -23.70 -8.34 -7.96
CA THR A 48 -24.16 -7.93 -9.33
C THR A 48 -24.90 -6.62 -9.66
N LYS A 49 -24.23 -5.83 -10.52
CA LYS A 49 -24.58 -5.37 -11.90
C LYS A 49 -25.56 -4.19 -12.11
N GLY A 50 -25.11 -3.21 -12.92
CA GLY A 50 -25.98 -2.29 -13.67
C GLY A 50 -25.28 -1.05 -14.26
N ASP A 51 -25.01 -1.06 -15.57
CA ASP A 51 -24.68 0.11 -16.42
C ASP A 51 -25.81 1.17 -16.42
N ASN A 52 -25.48 2.47 -16.60
CA ASN A 52 -25.82 3.24 -17.82
C ASN A 52 -25.27 4.69 -17.77
N THR A 53 -25.15 5.25 -18.97
CA THR A 53 -24.46 6.45 -19.44
C THR A 53 -25.34 7.71 -19.56
N GLN A 54 -24.65 8.85 -19.80
CA GLN A 54 -25.06 10.11 -20.45
C GLN A 54 -25.59 11.29 -19.62
N GLY A 55 -24.94 12.45 -19.83
CA GLY A 55 -25.46 13.78 -19.48
C GLY A 55 -24.43 14.89 -19.72
N GLN A 56 -24.50 15.55 -20.88
CA GLN A 56 -23.63 16.61 -21.36
C GLN A 56 -23.71 17.92 -20.54
N GLY A 57 -22.61 18.66 -20.50
CA GLY A 57 -22.58 20.05 -20.03
C GLY A 57 -21.27 20.76 -20.43
N ASN A 58 -21.24 21.31 -21.65
CA ASN A 58 -20.15 22.14 -22.17
C ASN A 58 -20.32 23.59 -21.65
N SER A 59 -19.27 24.18 -21.08
CA SER A 59 -19.07 25.63 -21.08
C SER A 59 -17.58 25.95 -20.95
N ASN A 60 -17.06 26.51 -22.02
CA ASN A 60 -15.73 27.10 -22.15
C ASN A 60 -15.68 28.42 -21.36
N SER A 61 -14.70 28.59 -20.48
CA SER A 61 -14.29 29.89 -19.94
C SER A 61 -12.82 29.84 -19.58
N ASN A 62 -11.97 30.25 -20.53
CA ASN A 62 -10.57 30.55 -20.30
C ASN A 62 -10.46 31.96 -19.71
N SER A 63 -10.01 32.08 -18.46
CA SER A 63 -9.02 33.08 -17.99
C SER A 63 -9.04 33.20 -16.47
N GLN A 64 -8.14 32.49 -15.81
CA GLN A 64 -7.12 33.00 -14.88
C GLN A 64 -6.61 31.82 -14.06
N SER A 65 -5.49 31.29 -14.51
CA SER A 65 -4.61 30.44 -13.72
C SER A 65 -4.16 31.22 -12.48
N SER A 66 -4.86 31.01 -11.38
CA SER A 66 -4.24 31.06 -10.07
C SER A 66 -4.12 29.61 -9.63
N TYR A 67 -2.97 29.00 -9.90
CA TYR A 67 -2.50 27.94 -9.02
C TYR A 67 -2.34 28.61 -7.65
N GLN A 68 -3.42 28.62 -6.87
CA GLN A 68 -3.30 28.80 -5.45
C GLN A 68 -2.46 27.62 -5.01
N MET A 69 -1.18 27.87 -4.78
CA MET A 69 -0.31 26.98 -4.03
C MET A 69 -1.00 26.83 -2.68
N LYS A 70 -1.87 25.82 -2.58
CA LYS A 70 -2.49 25.40 -1.33
C LYS A 70 -1.31 25.09 -0.44
N SER A 71 -1.03 26.00 0.49
CA SER A 71 0.09 25.92 1.44
C SER A 71 0.25 24.46 1.84
N SER A 72 1.38 23.85 1.51
CA SER A 72 1.70 22.48 1.92
C SER A 72 1.63 22.42 3.43
N SER A 73 0.47 22.07 3.98
CA SER A 73 0.30 21.85 5.40
C SER A 73 0.92 20.50 5.68
N SER A 74 2.24 20.47 5.86
CA SER A 74 2.94 19.27 6.31
C SER A 74 2.30 18.85 7.62
N SER A 75 1.73 17.65 7.65
CA SER A 75 1.09 17.11 8.84
C SER A 75 2.16 16.48 9.74
N TYR A 76 1.87 16.41 11.04
CA TYR A 76 2.74 15.75 12.01
C TYR A 76 2.01 14.58 12.63
N THR A 77 2.72 13.50 12.94
CA THR A 77 2.15 12.42 13.77
C THR A 77 1.88 12.96 15.17
N THR A 78 0.66 12.79 15.68
CA THR A 78 0.31 13.18 17.06
C THR A 78 0.68 12.10 18.08
N SER A 79 0.87 10.87 17.61
CA SER A 79 1.20 9.68 18.40
C SER A 79 2.20 8.82 17.64
N THR A 80 2.92 7.95 18.36
CA THR A 80 3.72 6.90 17.73
C THR A 80 2.77 5.88 17.09
N VAL A 81 3.09 5.45 15.87
CA VAL A 81 2.30 4.46 15.14
C VAL A 81 3.18 3.31 14.66
N TYR A 82 2.54 2.15 14.46
CA TYR A 82 3.18 0.90 14.08
C TYR A 82 2.55 0.39 12.80
N HIS A 83 3.39 0.01 11.84
CA HIS A 83 2.97 -0.52 10.54
C HIS A 83 3.50 -1.94 10.36
N TYR A 84 2.61 -2.92 10.26
CA TYR A 84 2.97 -4.32 10.07
C TYR A 84 3.29 -4.62 8.61
N SER A 85 4.45 -5.24 8.36
CA SER A 85 4.86 -5.64 7.00
C SER A 85 5.96 -6.71 7.02
N GLY A 86 6.52 -7.03 5.85
CA GLY A 86 7.64 -7.96 5.73
C GLY A 86 8.98 -7.43 6.27
N LYS A 87 9.98 -8.33 6.33
CA LYS A 87 11.32 -8.10 6.93
C LYS A 87 12.18 -7.02 6.28
N SER A 88 11.97 -6.71 5.00
CA SER A 88 12.92 -5.90 4.23
C SER A 88 12.67 -4.40 4.35
N GLN A 89 11.40 -3.97 4.34
CA GLN A 89 10.98 -2.57 4.46
C GLN A 89 9.48 -2.47 4.78
N PRO A 90 8.99 -1.29 5.25
CA PRO A 90 7.57 -1.01 5.34
C PRO A 90 6.89 -1.19 3.98
N ARG A 91 5.89 -2.07 3.92
CA ARG A 91 5.16 -2.35 2.69
C ARG A 91 4.25 -1.15 2.39
N GLY A 92 4.22 -0.74 1.13
CA GLY A 92 3.28 0.30 0.70
C GLY A 92 1.82 -0.16 0.72
N ALA A 93 0.90 0.77 0.51
CA ALA A 93 -0.50 0.47 0.27
C ALA A 93 -0.70 -0.30 -1.05
N ARG A 94 -1.67 -1.21 -1.03
CA ARG A 94 -2.12 -2.03 -2.15
C ARG A 94 -3.21 -1.29 -2.92
N ALA A 95 -3.05 -1.20 -4.25
CA ALA A 95 -4.01 -0.56 -5.14
C ALA A 95 -5.45 -1.02 -4.91
N ARG A 96 -5.69 -2.34 -4.94
CA ARG A 96 -7.04 -2.90 -4.86
C ARG A 96 -7.64 -2.86 -3.46
N GLN A 97 -6.89 -3.25 -2.45
CA GLN A 97 -7.41 -3.42 -1.09
C GLN A 97 -7.50 -2.09 -0.34
N ASP A 98 -6.49 -1.25 -0.49
CA ASP A 98 -6.33 -0.08 0.37
C ASP A 98 -6.89 1.19 -0.32
N PHE A 99 -6.96 1.21 -1.66
CA PHE A 99 -7.52 2.33 -2.44
C PHE A 99 -8.75 1.99 -3.31
N ASN A 100 -9.03 0.72 -3.55
CA ASN A 100 -10.07 0.25 -4.50
C ASN A 100 -9.83 0.73 -5.94
N VAL A 101 -8.57 0.69 -6.38
CA VAL A 101 -8.15 0.92 -7.77
C VAL A 101 -7.46 -0.34 -8.31
N THR A 102 -7.19 -0.39 -9.62
CA THR A 102 -6.74 -1.64 -10.27
C THR A 102 -5.22 -1.79 -10.25
N SER A 103 -4.50 -0.68 -10.41
CA SER A 103 -3.05 -0.67 -10.62
C SER A 103 -2.31 0.32 -9.72
N GLN A 104 -1.01 0.10 -9.55
CA GLN A 104 -0.10 1.03 -8.89
C GLN A 104 -0.01 2.39 -9.63
N SER A 105 -0.30 2.41 -10.93
CA SER A 105 -0.28 3.62 -11.75
C SER A 105 -1.58 4.42 -11.69
N ASP A 106 -2.63 3.90 -11.06
CA ASP A 106 -3.92 4.60 -10.95
C ASP A 106 -3.83 5.76 -9.96
N LEU A 107 -4.60 6.82 -10.22
CA LEU A 107 -4.67 8.00 -9.35
C LEU A 107 -5.54 7.75 -8.11
N VAL A 108 -5.07 8.27 -6.98
CA VAL A 108 -5.72 8.23 -5.67
C VAL A 108 -5.61 9.59 -4.97
N GLY A 109 -6.46 9.82 -3.98
CA GLY A 109 -6.53 11.08 -3.24
C GLY A 109 -6.98 12.29 -4.08
N PRO A 110 -7.01 13.49 -3.46
CA PRO A 110 -6.81 13.72 -2.04
C PRO A 110 -7.94 13.07 -1.21
N GLU A 111 -7.58 12.37 -0.14
CA GLU A 111 -8.56 11.83 0.78
C GLU A 111 -9.02 12.91 1.77
N THR A 112 -10.33 12.98 2.01
CA THR A 112 -10.95 14.00 2.86
C THR A 112 -12.02 13.44 3.81
N SER A 113 -12.25 12.13 3.77
CA SER A 113 -13.20 11.46 4.64
C SER A 113 -12.64 11.28 6.06
N SER A 114 -13.53 10.99 7.01
CA SER A 114 -13.16 10.58 8.38
C SER A 114 -12.59 9.16 8.48
N HIS A 115 -12.64 8.41 7.38
CA HIS A 115 -12.08 7.07 7.23
C HIS A 115 -11.37 7.03 5.86
N PRO A 116 -10.21 7.68 5.73
CA PRO A 116 -9.53 7.86 4.46
C PRO A 116 -8.99 6.52 3.96
N LYS A 117 -8.81 6.42 2.64
CA LYS A 117 -8.10 5.29 2.04
C LYS A 117 -6.58 5.48 2.13
N GLY A 118 -5.85 4.41 2.41
CA GLY A 118 -4.40 4.50 2.56
C GLY A 118 -3.80 3.34 3.34
N ALA A 119 -2.57 3.52 3.80
CA ALA A 119 -1.85 2.50 4.53
C ALA A 119 -2.28 2.47 6.00
N SER A 120 -2.77 1.31 6.44
CA SER A 120 -3.14 1.05 7.84
C SER A 120 -1.93 1.05 8.77
N THR A 121 -2.13 1.61 9.96
CA THR A 121 -1.21 1.61 11.09
C THR A 121 -2.00 1.46 12.39
N VAL A 122 -1.33 1.07 13.47
CA VAL A 122 -1.92 0.94 14.81
C VAL A 122 -1.20 1.82 15.82
N LEU A 123 -1.85 2.16 16.93
CA LEU A 123 -1.24 2.95 18.02
C LEU A 123 -0.51 2.07 19.04
N ASP A 124 -0.92 0.82 19.15
CA ASP A 124 -0.39 -0.14 20.12
C ASP A 124 -0.28 -1.53 19.46
N PRO A 125 0.95 -2.05 19.28
CA PRO A 125 1.17 -3.35 18.67
C PRO A 125 0.64 -4.51 19.54
N GLU A 126 0.66 -4.37 20.87
CA GLU A 126 0.26 -5.42 21.81
C GLU A 126 -1.26 -5.69 21.76
N THR A 127 -2.05 -4.66 21.46
CA THR A 127 -3.50 -4.75 21.37
C THR A 127 -4.02 -4.89 19.94
N SER A 128 -3.12 -4.93 18.94
CA SER A 128 -3.49 -5.02 17.52
C SER A 128 -4.00 -6.41 17.12
N GLY A 129 -3.57 -7.45 17.84
CA GLY A 129 -3.77 -8.85 17.44
C GLY A 129 -2.94 -9.29 16.22
N LEU A 130 -2.08 -8.41 15.69
CA LEU A 130 -1.19 -8.66 14.58
C LEU A 130 0.15 -9.19 15.09
N ASN A 131 0.75 -10.11 14.34
CA ASN A 131 2.06 -10.69 14.63
C ASN A 131 3.01 -10.49 13.45
N GLY A 132 4.31 -10.53 13.72
CA GLY A 132 5.36 -10.39 12.71
C GLY A 132 6.04 -9.03 12.75
N HIS A 133 6.84 -8.75 11.73
CA HIS A 133 7.65 -7.55 11.67
C HIS A 133 6.77 -6.30 11.55
N TYR A 134 7.18 -5.25 12.26
CA TYR A 134 6.53 -3.96 12.19
C TYR A 134 7.57 -2.85 12.13
N TYR A 135 7.12 -1.69 11.67
CA TYR A 135 7.93 -0.49 11.56
C TYR A 135 7.27 0.60 12.39
N THR A 136 8.08 1.29 13.17
CA THR A 136 7.63 2.34 14.08
C THR A 136 7.88 3.71 13.45
N LEU A 137 6.86 4.57 13.49
CA LEU A 137 6.97 5.99 13.16
C LEU A 137 6.67 6.79 14.44
N LEU A 138 7.65 7.52 14.94
CA LEU A 138 7.57 8.19 16.23
C LEU A 138 6.58 9.36 16.22
N ALA A 139 5.98 9.65 17.37
CA ALA A 139 5.21 10.88 17.59
C ALA A 139 6.05 12.14 17.28
N GLY A 140 5.41 13.17 16.73
CA GLY A 140 6.08 14.42 16.34
C GLY A 140 6.85 14.34 15.03
N THR A 141 6.76 13.22 14.30
CA THR A 141 7.38 13.10 12.97
C THR A 141 6.61 13.95 11.97
N GLN A 142 7.32 14.83 11.26
CA GLN A 142 6.77 15.56 10.13
C GLN A 142 6.57 14.59 8.96
N LEU A 143 5.35 14.51 8.44
CA LEU A 143 5.05 13.76 7.23
C LEU A 143 5.47 14.57 6.00
N VAL A 144 5.96 13.86 5.00
CA VAL A 144 6.34 14.43 3.70
C VAL A 144 5.10 15.05 3.03
N ASP A 145 5.28 16.18 2.35
CA ASP A 145 4.23 16.84 1.57
C ASP A 145 3.49 15.83 0.68
N GLY A 146 2.16 15.92 0.69
CA GLY A 146 1.30 14.97 0.00
C GLY A 146 0.85 13.78 0.87
N LEU A 147 1.40 13.60 2.08
CA LEU A 147 0.93 12.61 3.05
C LEU A 147 0.24 13.27 4.26
N GLY A 148 -0.77 12.56 4.77
CA GLY A 148 -1.53 12.86 5.97
C GLY A 148 -1.63 11.61 6.85
N ILE A 149 -1.95 11.80 8.12
CA ILE A 149 -2.32 10.71 9.03
C ILE A 149 -3.56 11.09 9.82
N LEU A 150 -4.50 10.13 9.95
CA LEU A 150 -5.72 10.31 10.74
C LEU A 150 -5.93 9.07 11.62
N GLN A 151 -6.23 9.29 12.89
CA GLN A 151 -6.80 8.26 13.75
C GLN A 151 -8.29 8.11 13.43
N ASP A 152 -8.64 7.02 12.74
CA ASP A 152 -9.99 6.70 12.28
C ASP A 152 -10.60 5.49 13.02
N GLY A 153 -9.90 4.99 14.05
CA GLY A 153 -10.41 3.99 14.98
C GLY A 153 -9.79 4.09 16.38
N GLN A 154 -10.22 3.23 17.31
CA GLN A 154 -9.71 3.24 18.68
C GLN A 154 -8.19 2.95 18.75
N ASN A 155 -7.72 2.00 17.94
CA ASN A 155 -6.31 1.64 17.81
C ASN A 155 -5.86 1.61 16.32
N HIS A 156 -6.57 2.33 15.44
CA HIS A 156 -6.30 2.34 14.01
C HIS A 156 -6.07 3.77 13.54
N CYS A 157 -5.02 3.94 12.76
CA CYS A 157 -4.68 5.16 12.07
C CYS A 157 -4.41 4.83 10.61
N THR A 158 -4.77 5.74 9.71
CA THR A 158 -4.49 5.61 8.28
C THR A 158 -3.55 6.71 7.84
N ILE A 159 -2.44 6.34 7.17
CA ILE A 159 -1.61 7.28 6.41
C ILE A 159 -2.19 7.36 4.99
N TYR A 160 -2.53 8.57 4.53
CA TYR A 160 -3.33 8.79 3.32
C TYR A 160 -2.77 9.92 2.44
N PRO A 161 -3.08 9.94 1.13
CA PRO A 161 -2.68 11.02 0.24
C PRO A 161 -3.51 12.29 0.47
N THR A 162 -2.86 13.42 0.74
CA THR A 162 -3.50 14.75 0.93
C THR A 162 -3.58 15.57 -0.36
N THR A 163 -2.96 15.07 -1.43
CA THR A 163 -3.03 15.56 -2.80
C THR A 163 -3.31 14.40 -3.75
N GLN A 164 -3.77 14.69 -4.96
CA GLN A 164 -3.95 13.63 -5.97
C GLN A 164 -2.58 13.14 -6.45
N MET A 165 -2.36 11.83 -6.44
CA MET A 165 -1.12 11.18 -6.88
C MET A 165 -1.38 9.74 -7.32
N THR A 166 -0.42 9.06 -7.95
CA THR A 166 -0.54 7.62 -8.21
C THR A 166 -0.32 6.82 -6.93
N VAL A 167 -0.82 5.58 -6.85
CA VAL A 167 -0.50 4.68 -5.73
C VAL A 167 1.00 4.45 -5.61
N LEU A 168 1.72 4.36 -6.74
CA LEU A 168 3.17 4.25 -6.78
C LEU A 168 3.84 5.47 -6.12
N MET A 169 3.40 6.69 -6.45
CA MET A 169 3.94 7.91 -5.84
C MET A 169 3.63 7.95 -4.33
N PHE A 170 2.41 7.59 -3.92
CA PHE A 170 2.07 7.45 -2.51
C PHE A 170 3.03 6.50 -1.80
N ASN A 171 3.28 5.33 -2.40
CA ASN A 171 4.19 4.32 -1.84
C ASN A 171 5.65 4.77 -1.80
N THR A 172 6.10 5.55 -2.79
CA THR A 172 7.42 6.18 -2.79
C THR A 172 7.54 7.14 -1.61
N LEU A 173 6.58 8.05 -1.42
CA LEU A 173 6.60 9.00 -0.28
C LEU A 173 6.46 8.27 1.06
N PHE A 174 5.63 7.24 1.13
CA PHE A 174 5.42 6.46 2.34
C PHE A 174 6.73 5.80 2.82
N ARG A 175 7.52 5.26 1.89
CA ARG A 175 8.81 4.61 2.21
C ARG A 175 9.93 5.57 2.57
N THR A 176 9.80 6.87 2.29
CA THR A 176 10.80 7.88 2.71
C THR A 176 10.59 8.38 4.13
N LEU A 177 9.47 8.04 4.77
CA LEU A 177 9.26 8.34 6.19
C LEU A 177 10.34 7.63 7.05
N PRO A 178 10.73 8.22 8.19
CA PRO A 178 11.84 7.72 9.02
C PRO A 178 11.41 6.52 9.88
N TRP A 179 11.03 5.43 9.22
CA TRP A 179 10.60 4.18 9.84
C TRP A 179 11.75 3.52 10.62
N ILE A 180 11.45 3.08 11.84
CA ILE A 180 12.36 2.30 12.69
C ILE A 180 11.89 0.85 12.67
N GLY A 181 12.72 -0.07 12.15
CA GLY A 181 12.40 -1.49 12.12
C GLY A 181 12.28 -2.10 13.52
N GLY A 182 11.23 -2.90 13.73
CA GLY A 182 10.96 -3.67 14.93
C GLY A 182 10.61 -5.12 14.58
N ASN A 183 10.62 -5.98 15.61
CA ASN A 183 10.28 -7.39 15.54
C ASN A 183 9.22 -7.73 16.58
#